data_AF-A0A972X8J6-F1
#
_entry.id   AF-A0A972X8J6-F1
#
_cell.length_a   1.000
_cell.length_b   1.000
_cell.length_c   1.000
_cell.angle_alpha   90.00
_cell.angle_beta   90.00
_cell.angle_gamma   90.00
#
_symmetry.space_group_name_H-M   'P 1'
#
loop_
_entity.id
_entity.type
_entity.pdbx_description
1 polymer ?
#
loop_
_entity_poly.entity_id
_entity_poly.type
_entity_poly.pdbx_seq_one_letter_code
_entity_poly.pdbx_strand_id
1 'polypeptide(L)' 'MDLGGFSMFDLFQTEVQQHCACLADGLIALEQNASDPKMVEPLMRAAHSVKGAARIINLDG' A
#
# COMPACT_ATOMS: atom_id res chain seq x y z
N MET A 1 23.00 -3.20 -20.50
CA MET A 1 22.38 -2.71 -19.26
C MET A 1 20.94 -3.21 -19.33
N ASP A 2 20.66 -4.30 -18.62
CA ASP A 2 19.34 -4.90 -18.64
C ASP A 2 18.39 -4.00 -17.85
N LEU A 3 17.45 -3.36 -18.55
CA LEU A 3 16.35 -2.62 -17.93
C LEU A 3 15.30 -3.58 -17.32
N GLY A 4 15.49 -4.90 -17.44
CA GLY A 4 14.67 -5.98 -16.87
C GLY A 4 15.05 -6.43 -15.45
N GLY A 5 15.89 -5.68 -14.74
CA GLY A 5 16.52 -6.12 -13.48
C GLY A 5 15.68 -6.09 -12.20
N PHE A 6 14.40 -5.73 -12.24
CA PHE A 6 13.52 -5.84 -11.07
C PHE A 6 12.63 -7.07 -11.21
N SER A 7 12.70 -7.97 -10.23
CA SER A 7 11.72 -9.05 -10.15
C SER A 7 10.34 -8.46 -9.84
N MET A 8 9.27 -9.14 -10.26
CA MET A 8 7.90 -8.74 -9.86
C MET A 8 7.74 -8.69 -8.34
N PHE A 9 8.55 -9.47 -7.62
CA PHE A 9 8.58 -9.45 -6.16
C PHE A 9 9.23 -8.17 -5.60
N ASP A 10 10.29 -7.65 -6.23
CA ASP A 10 10.91 -6.39 -5.81
C ASP A 10 10.00 -5.19 -6.08
N LEU A 11 9.27 -5.22 -7.21
CA LEU A 11 8.24 -4.22 -7.51
C LEU A 11 7.13 -4.27 -6.47
N PHE A 12 6.62 -5.47 -6.16
CA PHE A 12 5.64 -5.66 -5.10
C PHE A 12 6.15 -5.17 -3.74
N GLN A 13 7.39 -5.49 -3.37
CA GLN A 13 7.99 -5.04 -2.11
C GLN A 13 8.02 -3.52 -2.03
N THR A 14 8.43 -2.85 -3.12
CA THR A 14 8.47 -1.38 -3.20
C THR A 14 7.07 -0.78 -3.04
N GLU A 15 6.07 -1.34 -3.75
CA GLU A 15 4.68 -0.88 -3.68
C GLU A 15 4.07 -1.10 -2.28
N VAL A 16 4.35 -2.24 -1.65
CA VAL A 16 3.96 -2.52 -0.26
C VAL A 16 4.58 -1.52 0.70
N GLN A 17 5.87 -1.22 0.59
CA GLN A 17 6.53 -0.23 1.45
C GLN A 17 5.87 1.15 1.34
N GLN A 18 5.57 1.60 0.11
CA GLN A 18 4.90 2.89 -0.13
C GLN A 18 3.50 2.93 0.50
N HIS A 19 2.70 1.89 0.29
CA HIS A 19 1.36 1.84 0.85
C HIS A 19 1.36 1.63 2.37
N CYS A 20 2.31 0.88 2.93
CA CYS A 20 2.48 0.77 4.38
C CYS A 20 2.85 2.11 5.02
N ALA A 21 3.71 2.92 4.39
CA ALA A 21 4.00 4.27 4.87
C ALA A 21 2.72 5.15 4.88
N CYS A 22 1.94 5.12 3.79
CA CYS A 22 0.66 5.83 3.72
C CYS A 22 -0.33 5.36 4.80
N LEU A 23 -0.39 4.06 5.08
CA LEU A 23 -1.21 3.51 6.15
C LEU A 23 -0.76 3.99 7.53
N ALA A 24 0.54 3.96 7.81
CA ALA A 24 1.10 4.41 9.08
C ALA A 24 0.80 5.90 9.33
N ASP A 25 1.10 6.75 8.36
CA ASP A 25 0.87 8.19 8.47
C ASP A 25 -0.62 8.53 8.62
N GLY A 26 -1.48 7.88 7.84
CA GLY A 26 -2.91 8.13 7.91
C GLY A 26 -3.57 7.59 9.18
N LEU A 27 -3.03 6.52 9.79
CA LEU A 27 -3.49 6.05 11.11
C LEU A 27 -3.14 7.07 12.21
N ILE A 28 -1.92 7.61 12.22
CA ILE A 28 -1.53 8.68 13.15
C ILE A 28 -2.44 9.91 12.96
N ALA A 29 -2.74 10.28 11.71
CA ALA A 29 -3.62 11.40 11.43
C ALA A 29 -5.07 11.13 11.88
N LEU A 30 -5.56 9.89 11.75
CA LEU A 30 -6.87 9.48 12.27
C LEU A 30 -6.93 9.55 13.79
N GLU A 31 -5.86 9.21 14.52
CA GLU A 31 -5.82 9.35 15.97
C GLU A 31 -6.03 10.80 16.41
N GLN A 32 -5.55 11.76 15.61
CA GLN A 32 -5.70 13.20 15.88
C GLN A 32 -7.08 13.75 15.47
N ASN A 33 -7.73 13.16 14.46
CA ASN A 33 -9.01 13.63 13.94
C ASN A 33 -9.89 12.47 13.41
N ALA A 34 -10.36 11.63 14.33
CA ALA A 34 -11.08 10.39 14.01
C ALA A 34 -12.48 10.60 13.39
N SER A 35 -13.03 11.81 13.46
CA SER A 35 -14.38 12.12 13.01
C SER A 35 -14.47 12.59 11.56
N ASP A 36 -13.34 12.79 10.85
CA ASP A 36 -13.34 13.14 9.42
C ASP A 36 -13.31 11.87 8.54
N PRO A 37 -14.42 11.51 7.88
CA PRO A 37 -14.48 10.32 7.02
C PRO A 37 -13.53 10.39 5.82
N LYS A 38 -13.12 11.60 5.41
CA LYS A 38 -12.17 11.80 4.30
C LYS A 38 -10.78 11.24 4.62
N MET A 39 -10.47 11.03 5.89
CA MET A 39 -9.20 10.43 6.34
C MET A 39 -9.16 8.92 6.10
N VAL A 40 -10.31 8.25 5.96
CA VAL A 40 -10.40 6.80 5.78
C VAL A 40 -10.21 6.40 4.31
N GLU A 41 -10.66 7.22 3.37
CA GLU A 41 -10.64 6.91 1.93
C GLU A 41 -9.22 6.64 1.38
N PRO A 42 -8.18 7.43 1.72
CA PRO A 42 -6.80 7.14 1.31
C PRO A 42 -6.27 5.83 1.88
N LEU A 43 -6.60 5.51 3.13
CA LEU A 43 -6.18 4.27 3.81
C LEU A 43 -6.80 3.04 3.14
N MET A 44 -8.10 3.11 2.83
CA MET A 44 -8.78 2.05 2.09
C MET A 44 -8.16 1.81 0.72
N ARG A 45 -7.81 2.87 -0.01
CA ARG A 45 -7.13 2.74 -1.30
C ARG A 45 -5.76 2.10 -1.15
N ALA A 46 -4.95 2.53 -0.18
CA ALA A 46 -3.63 1.94 0.06
C ALA A 46 -3.72 0.44 0.37
N ALA A 47 -4.64 0.05 1.27
CA ALA A 47 -4.89 -1.36 1.57
C ALA A 47 -5.40 -2.15 0.34
N HIS A 48 -6.27 -1.55 -0.46
CA HIS A 48 -6.79 -2.18 -1.68
C HIS A 48 -5.69 -2.40 -2.73
N SER A 49 -4.80 -1.41 -2.93
CA SER A 49 -3.67 -1.53 -3.84
C SER A 49 -2.73 -2.65 -3.42
N VAL A 50 -2.38 -2.74 -2.13
CA VAL A 50 -1.54 -3.84 -1.61
C VAL A 50 -2.16 -5.21 -1.90
N LYS A 51 -3.47 -5.36 -1.66
CA LYS A 51 -4.18 -6.60 -1.98
C LYS A 51 -4.15 -6.91 -3.47
N GLY A 52 -4.36 -5.90 -4.33
CA GLY A 52 -4.29 -6.05 -5.78
C GLY A 52 -2.90 -6.48 -6.26
N ALA A 53 -1.86 -5.86 -5.72
CA ALA A 53 -0.47 -6.18 -6.03
C ALA A 53 -0.09 -7.60 -5.55
N ALA A 54 -0.55 -8.01 -4.35
CA ALA A 54 -0.34 -9.37 -3.84
C ALA A 54 -0.96 -10.43 -4.76
N ARG A 55 -2.14 -10.13 -5.32
CA ARG A 55 -2.81 -11.01 -6.30
C ARG A 55 -2.03 -11.18 -7.60
N ILE A 56 -1.39 -10.12 -8.08
CA ILE A 56 -0.59 -10.17 -9.31
C ILE A 56 0.59 -11.15 -9.16
N ILE A 57 1.15 -11.27 -7.96
CA ILE A 57 2.28 -12.16 -7.67
C ILE A 57 1.88 -13.46 -6.96
N ASN A 58 0.57 -13.78 -6.90
CA ASN A 58 0.02 -14.99 -6.27
C ASN A 58 0.35 -15.15 -4.77
N LEU A 59 0.34 -14.04 -4.03
CA LEU A 59 0.47 -14.02 -2.57
C LEU A 59 -0.86 -13.80 -1.83
N ASP A 60 -1.99 -13.73 -2.54
CA ASP A 60 -3.32 -13.66 -1.93
C ASP A 60 -3.88 -15.08 -1.66
N GLY A 61 -3.71 -15.55 -0.42
CA GLY A 61 -4.29 -16.79 0.09
C GLY A 61 -5.68 -16.62 0.70
#